data_AF-A0A948N6W7-F1
#
_entry.id   AF-A0A948N6W7-F1
#
_cell.length_a   1.000
_cell.length_b   1.000
_cell.length_c   1.000
_cell.angle_alpha   90.00
_cell.angle_beta   90.00
_cell.angle_gamma   90.00
#
_symmetry.space_group_name_H-M   'P 1'
#
loop_
_entity.id
_entity.type
_entity.pdbx_description
1 polymer ?
#
loop_
_entity_poly.entity_id
_entity_poly.type
_entity_poly.pdbx_seq_one_letter_code
_entity_poly.pdbx_strand_id
1 'polypeptide(L)'
;MTDPTPRSPDRKLGLVAPVIVALVCAAIVIAALAFGGGRKPEAPLAPTANAPPAAPTPVVAAPVPPAARADLLDAARLAADAYARGDNAAPAAKSPLAGRTFALRLPFGCEGPQLGYGVAQAFYELDPEARTVRLIANPGAWTALPLFQEAPDAKTIEAAEGFWIPRPWSHAEGCPPERSLAVPAAPTPAASPTLGLAQLFLAEDSRVARRSARGYEKTLKLAQDAPLRPTRGYRLVLEGRFGTFPNGRTARCWSESADHRPVCVYAVTFDRVAFEAGDDGRLLAEWRD
;
A
#
# COMPACT_ATOMS: atom_id res chain seq x y z
N MET A 1 -37.31 -61.40 -55.93
CA MET A 1 -36.78 -62.55 -56.68
C MET A 1 -35.33 -62.73 -56.23
N THR A 2 -35.04 -63.81 -55.50
CA THR A 2 -33.69 -64.36 -55.18
C THR A 2 -32.55 -63.42 -54.73
N ASP A 3 -32.36 -63.35 -53.41
CA ASP A 3 -31.05 -63.54 -52.73
C ASP A 3 -30.63 -65.05 -52.88
N PRO A 4 -29.41 -65.59 -52.55
CA PRO A 4 -28.22 -65.05 -51.86
C PRO A 4 -26.90 -65.25 -52.69
N THR A 5 -25.64 -65.34 -52.21
CA THR A 5 -24.97 -65.48 -50.89
C THR A 5 -23.52 -64.90 -50.93
N PRO A 6 -22.88 -64.58 -49.78
CA PRO A 6 -21.49 -64.06 -49.72
C PRO A 6 -20.42 -65.16 -49.59
N ARG A 7 -19.13 -64.80 -49.77
CA ARG A 7 -17.98 -65.60 -49.31
C ARG A 7 -16.78 -64.73 -48.90
N SER A 8 -16.22 -65.05 -47.74
CA SER A 8 -14.85 -64.76 -47.32
C SER A 8 -14.19 -66.10 -46.93
N PRO A 9 -12.96 -66.09 -46.40
CA PRO A 9 -11.71 -65.53 -46.94
C PRO A 9 -10.76 -66.69 -47.36
N ASP A 10 -9.58 -66.42 -47.93
CA ASP A 10 -8.42 -67.23 -47.52
C ASP A 10 -7.05 -66.59 -47.73
N ARG A 11 -6.11 -67.01 -46.87
CA ARG A 11 -4.68 -66.69 -46.90
C ARG A 11 -3.94 -67.63 -47.86
N LYS A 12 -2.86 -67.15 -48.49
CA LYS A 12 -1.53 -67.78 -48.40
C LYS A 12 -0.41 -66.89 -48.95
N LEU A 13 0.71 -66.86 -48.22
CA LEU A 13 1.95 -66.16 -48.54
C LEU A 13 2.76 -66.92 -49.61
N GLY A 14 3.67 -66.23 -50.32
CA GLY A 14 4.71 -66.93 -51.09
C GLY A 14 5.72 -66.04 -51.85
N LEU A 15 6.87 -65.78 -51.23
CA LEU A 15 8.19 -65.52 -51.86
C LEU A 15 8.30 -64.57 -53.10
N VAL A 16 8.48 -63.26 -52.86
CA VAL A 16 9.28 -62.38 -53.76
C VAL A 16 10.12 -61.33 -52.99
N ALA A 17 9.72 -60.94 -51.76
CA ALA A 17 10.18 -59.71 -51.12
C ALA A 17 11.65 -59.55 -50.62
N PRO A 18 12.45 -60.59 -50.28
CA PRO A 18 13.69 -60.35 -49.51
C PRO A 18 14.93 -59.93 -50.32
N VAL A 19 14.94 -60.09 -51.65
CA VAL A 19 16.17 -59.91 -52.46
C VAL A 19 16.45 -58.43 -52.80
N ILE A 20 15.41 -57.62 -53.01
CA ILE A 20 15.55 -56.23 -53.48
C ILE A 20 16.12 -55.30 -52.40
N VAL A 21 15.78 -55.52 -51.12
CA VAL A 21 16.19 -54.64 -50.02
C VAL A 21 17.70 -54.73 -49.73
N ALA A 22 18.31 -55.91 -49.91
CA ALA A 22 19.74 -56.10 -49.64
C ALA A 22 20.65 -55.33 -50.62
N LEU A 23 20.24 -55.20 -51.89
CA LEU A 23 21.01 -54.49 -52.92
C LEU A 23 21.05 -52.97 -52.72
N VAL A 24 19.98 -52.37 -52.20
CA VAL A 24 19.90 -50.92 -51.96
C VAL A 24 20.85 -50.49 -50.83
N CYS A 25 20.94 -51.27 -49.76
CA CYS A 25 21.82 -50.95 -48.62
C CYS A 25 23.32 -51.00 -48.99
N ALA A 26 23.74 -51.92 -49.87
CA ALA A 26 25.13 -52.04 -50.28
C ALA A 26 25.63 -50.82 -51.09
N ALA A 27 24.77 -50.25 -51.96
CA ALA A 27 25.12 -49.09 -52.78
C ALA A 27 25.37 -47.81 -51.94
N ILE A 28 24.61 -47.63 -50.86
CA ILE A 28 24.69 -46.45 -50.00
C ILE A 28 26.01 -46.42 -49.19
N VAL A 29 26.49 -47.58 -48.74
CA VAL A 29 27.75 -47.68 -47.98
C VAL A 29 28.97 -47.36 -48.86
N ILE A 30 28.96 -47.78 -50.13
CA ILE A 30 30.07 -47.52 -51.06
C ILE A 30 30.16 -46.02 -51.40
N ALA A 31 29.02 -45.34 -51.56
CA ALA A 31 28.98 -43.90 -51.80
C ALA A 31 29.54 -43.06 -50.63
N ALA A 32 29.31 -43.50 -49.38
CA ALA A 32 29.77 -42.79 -48.19
C ALA A 32 31.30 -42.85 -47.98
N LEU A 33 31.95 -43.93 -48.44
CA LEU A 33 33.41 -44.10 -48.33
C LEU A 33 34.22 -43.31 -49.37
N ALA A 34 33.60 -42.93 -50.50
CA ALA A 34 34.30 -42.28 -51.62
C ALA A 34 34.53 -40.76 -51.46
N PHE A 35 33.80 -40.09 -50.56
CA PHE A 35 33.85 -38.62 -50.38
C PHE A 35 34.58 -38.16 -49.11
N GLY A 36 35.23 -39.06 -48.37
CA GLY A 36 35.97 -38.77 -47.13
C GLY A 36 37.39 -38.22 -47.37
N GLY A 37 37.55 -37.04 -47.99
CA GLY A 37 38.88 -36.50 -48.30
C GLY A 37 38.96 -34.98 -48.39
N GLY A 38 39.29 -34.29 -47.29
CA GLY A 38 39.48 -32.84 -47.32
C GLY A 38 39.50 -32.12 -45.97
N ARG A 39 40.31 -32.56 -44.99
CA ARG A 39 40.59 -31.72 -43.80
C ARG A 39 41.47 -30.54 -44.22
N LYS A 40 40.88 -29.34 -44.24
CA LYS A 40 41.60 -28.06 -44.38
C LYS A 40 42.52 -27.90 -43.15
N PRO A 41 43.79 -27.45 -43.29
CA PRO A 41 44.64 -27.23 -42.13
C PRO A 41 44.03 -26.15 -41.23
N GLU A 42 43.83 -26.49 -39.95
CA GLU A 42 43.36 -25.52 -38.97
C GLU A 42 44.53 -24.59 -38.61
N ALA A 43 44.32 -23.28 -38.80
CA ALA A 43 45.32 -22.30 -38.42
C ALA A 43 45.51 -22.34 -36.89
N PRO A 44 46.74 -22.23 -36.36
CA PRO A 44 46.95 -22.18 -34.92
C PRO A 44 46.11 -21.05 -34.32
N LEU A 45 45.19 -21.41 -33.43
CA LEU A 45 44.46 -20.43 -32.62
C LEU A 45 45.49 -19.63 -31.83
N ALA A 46 45.60 -18.33 -32.12
CA ALA A 46 46.31 -17.43 -31.23
C ALA A 46 45.68 -17.57 -29.83
N PRO A 47 46.49 -17.64 -28.74
CA PRO A 47 45.95 -17.78 -27.41
C PRO A 47 44.98 -16.62 -27.15
N THR A 48 43.71 -16.95 -26.89
CA THR A 48 42.71 -15.97 -26.52
C THR A 48 43.19 -15.27 -25.27
N ALA A 49 43.60 -14.01 -25.40
CA ALA A 49 43.86 -13.16 -24.27
C ALA A 49 42.60 -13.17 -23.39
N ASN A 50 42.77 -13.53 -22.11
CA ASN A 50 41.66 -13.56 -21.16
C ASN A 50 40.95 -12.21 -21.21
N ALA A 51 39.69 -12.21 -21.67
CA ALA A 51 38.86 -11.01 -21.63
C ALA A 51 38.84 -10.51 -20.18
N PRO A 52 39.12 -9.22 -19.91
CA PRO A 52 39.03 -8.68 -18.56
C PRO A 52 37.65 -9.02 -17.98
N PRO A 53 37.56 -9.45 -16.70
CA PRO A 53 36.27 -9.74 -16.09
C PRO A 53 35.36 -8.52 -16.24
N ALA A 54 34.16 -8.74 -16.78
CA ALA A 54 33.20 -7.68 -17.01
C ALA A 54 32.99 -6.89 -15.71
N ALA A 55 33.19 -5.58 -15.75
CA ALA A 55 32.99 -4.72 -14.59
C ALA A 55 31.56 -4.93 -14.08
N PRO A 56 31.35 -5.12 -12.76
CA PRO A 56 30.02 -5.37 -12.23
C PRO A 56 29.12 -4.18 -12.57
N THR A 57 28.04 -4.43 -13.33
CA THR A 57 27.01 -3.42 -13.57
C THR A 57 26.50 -2.90 -12.23
N PRO A 58 26.48 -1.58 -11.99
CA PRO A 58 26.01 -1.04 -10.74
C PRO A 58 24.53 -1.42 -10.54
N VAL A 59 24.27 -2.22 -9.52
CA VAL A 59 22.92 -2.64 -9.16
C VAL A 59 22.19 -1.41 -8.64
N VAL A 60 21.28 -0.85 -9.45
CA VAL A 60 20.38 0.20 -9.01
C VAL A 60 19.50 -0.38 -7.91
N ALA A 61 19.62 0.17 -6.69
CA ALA A 61 18.82 -0.27 -5.56
C ALA A 61 17.33 -0.07 -5.87
N ALA A 62 16.51 -1.07 -5.54
CA ALA A 62 15.06 -0.96 -5.68
C ALA A 62 14.54 0.22 -4.84
N PRO A 63 13.54 1.00 -5.34
CA PRO A 63 12.99 2.11 -4.59
C PRO A 63 12.39 1.63 -3.26
N VAL A 64 12.74 2.31 -2.17
CA VAL A 64 12.24 1.99 -0.83
C VAL A 64 10.71 2.18 -0.82
N PRO A 65 9.92 1.18 -0.38
CA PRO A 65 8.47 1.32 -0.33
C PRO A 65 8.04 2.45 0.64
N PRO A 66 6.88 3.09 0.38
CA PRO A 66 6.27 4.01 1.34
C PRO A 66 6.12 3.35 2.70
N ALA A 67 6.37 4.11 3.76
CA ALA A 67 6.13 3.65 5.12
C ALA A 67 4.64 3.29 5.30
N ALA A 68 4.39 2.07 5.75
CA ALA A 68 3.06 1.55 6.00
C ALA A 68 2.65 1.80 7.45
N ARG A 69 1.38 1.54 7.77
CA ARG A 69 0.83 1.71 9.12
C ARG A 69 1.70 1.11 10.23
N ALA A 70 2.26 -0.09 10.04
CA ALA A 70 3.13 -0.73 11.03
C ALA A 70 4.37 0.13 11.37
N ASP A 71 5.08 0.62 10.36
CA ASP A 71 6.27 1.47 10.53
C ASP A 71 5.97 2.71 11.37
N LEU A 72 4.80 3.34 11.15
CA LEU A 72 4.35 4.50 11.90
C LEU A 72 4.00 4.17 13.35
N LEU A 73 3.34 3.04 13.61
CA LEU A 73 2.98 2.65 14.98
C LEU A 73 4.23 2.34 15.81
N ASP A 74 5.22 1.68 15.22
CA ASP A 74 6.46 1.32 15.90
C ASP A 74 7.38 2.54 16.11
N ALA A 75 7.53 3.39 15.09
CA ALA A 75 8.22 4.67 15.27
C ALA A 75 7.52 5.59 16.29
N ALA A 76 6.18 5.51 16.42
CA ALA A 76 5.44 6.30 17.41
C ALA A 76 5.61 5.77 18.83
N ARG A 77 5.69 4.44 19.00
CA ARG A 77 6.08 3.80 20.27
C ARG A 77 7.46 4.27 20.72
N LEU A 78 8.45 4.25 19.82
CA LEU A 78 9.81 4.74 20.10
C LEU A 78 9.84 6.25 20.42
N ALA A 79 9.06 7.06 19.70
CA ALA A 79 8.96 8.50 19.97
C ALA A 79 8.30 8.81 21.33
N ALA A 80 7.27 8.04 21.71
CA ALA A 80 6.59 8.16 23.00
C ALA A 80 7.47 7.70 24.17
N ASP A 81 8.23 6.61 24.01
CA ASP A 81 9.21 6.14 25.00
C ASP A 81 10.33 7.18 25.21
N ALA A 82 10.96 7.64 24.14
CA ALA A 82 11.97 8.69 24.20
C ALA A 82 11.41 9.97 24.85
N TYR A 83 10.13 10.27 24.62
CA TYR A 83 9.46 11.39 25.29
C TYR A 83 9.32 11.14 26.80
N ALA A 84 8.81 9.98 27.22
CA ALA A 84 8.59 9.65 28.62
C ALA A 84 9.89 9.57 29.44
N ARG A 85 11.02 9.22 28.79
CA ARG A 85 12.36 9.23 29.40
C ARG A 85 13.03 10.61 29.44
N GLY A 86 12.45 11.63 28.80
CA GLY A 86 12.98 13.00 28.78
C GLY A 86 13.99 13.31 27.66
N ASP A 87 14.24 12.39 26.73
CA ASP A 87 15.24 12.53 25.66
C ASP A 87 14.93 13.66 24.64
N ASN A 88 13.76 14.31 24.76
CA ASN A 88 13.32 15.36 23.82
C ASN A 88 14.20 16.62 23.81
N ALA A 89 14.97 16.86 24.88
CA ALA A 89 15.83 18.02 25.01
C ALA A 89 17.16 17.88 24.24
N ALA A 90 17.56 16.66 23.88
CA ALA A 90 18.75 16.42 23.09
C ALA A 90 18.52 16.75 21.60
N PRO A 91 19.54 17.20 20.84
CA PRO A 91 19.45 17.34 19.39
C PRO A 91 18.98 16.03 18.75
N ALA A 92 17.95 16.12 17.91
CA ALA A 92 17.34 14.93 17.33
C ALA A 92 18.34 14.16 16.45
N ALA A 93 18.58 12.89 16.79
CA ALA A 93 19.08 11.94 15.82
C ALA A 93 18.13 11.94 14.61
N LYS A 94 18.67 11.92 13.38
CA LYS A 94 17.85 11.96 12.15
C LYS A 94 16.81 10.84 12.21
N SER A 95 15.52 11.21 12.23
CA SER A 95 14.45 10.23 12.25
C SER A 95 14.51 9.37 10.97
N PRO A 96 14.40 8.03 11.08
CA PRO A 96 14.41 7.16 9.90
C PRO A 96 13.18 7.36 9.00
N LEU A 97 12.18 8.12 9.46
CA LEU A 97 11.02 8.52 8.66
C LEU A 97 11.23 9.84 7.92
N ALA A 98 12.15 10.72 8.33
CA ALA A 98 12.31 12.06 7.76
C ALA A 98 12.51 12.00 6.22
N GLY A 99 11.64 12.65 5.47
CA GLY A 99 11.66 12.68 4.01
C GLY A 99 11.20 11.40 3.31
N ARG A 100 10.87 10.30 4.03
CA ARG A 100 10.24 9.10 3.44
C ARG A 100 8.80 9.41 3.04
N THR A 101 8.33 8.74 1.99
CA THR A 101 6.90 8.69 1.67
C THR A 101 6.16 7.76 2.63
N PHE A 102 4.86 7.96 2.80
CA PHE A 102 3.95 7.08 3.52
C PHE A 102 2.68 6.81 2.72
N ALA A 103 2.02 5.68 3.03
CA ALA A 103 0.70 5.36 2.53
C ALA A 103 -0.11 4.67 3.65
N LEU A 104 -1.29 5.21 3.94
CA LEU A 104 -2.11 4.80 5.07
C LEU A 104 -3.58 4.72 4.69
N ARG A 105 -4.27 3.72 5.20
CA ARG A 105 -5.74 3.63 5.14
C ARG A 105 -6.33 3.73 6.53
N LEU A 106 -7.09 4.80 6.76
CA LEU A 106 -7.81 5.04 8.00
C LEU A 106 -9.27 4.59 7.83
N PRO A 107 -9.70 3.49 8.47
CA PRO A 107 -11.06 2.98 8.34
C PRO A 107 -12.08 3.86 9.07
N PHE A 108 -13.20 4.16 8.41
CA PHE A 108 -14.31 4.96 8.95
C PHE A 108 -15.69 4.40 8.56
N GLY A 109 -16.75 4.91 9.19
CA GLY A 109 -18.12 4.41 8.99
C GLY A 109 -18.39 3.03 9.61
N CYS A 110 -17.52 2.55 10.49
CA CYS A 110 -17.57 1.19 11.05
C CYS A 110 -18.80 0.90 11.94
N GLU A 111 -19.48 1.95 12.43
CA GLU A 111 -20.66 1.85 13.29
C GLU A 111 -21.96 2.23 12.54
N GLY A 112 -21.87 2.39 11.22
CA GLY A 112 -22.97 2.84 10.36
C GLY A 112 -22.93 4.34 10.05
N PRO A 113 -24.03 4.89 9.51
CA PRO A 113 -24.11 6.30 9.15
C PRO A 113 -24.24 7.18 10.40
N GLN A 114 -23.67 8.38 10.34
CA GLN A 114 -23.84 9.46 11.31
C GLN A 114 -24.62 10.60 10.67
N LEU A 115 -25.18 11.52 11.46
CA LEU A 115 -25.90 12.70 10.96
C LEU A 115 -25.20 13.97 11.43
N GLY A 116 -24.90 14.88 10.50
CA GLY A 116 -24.23 16.15 10.79
C GLY A 116 -22.77 15.99 11.18
N TYR A 117 -22.19 17.03 11.78
CA TYR A 117 -20.80 17.02 12.25
C TYR A 117 -20.62 16.10 13.47
N GLY A 118 -20.45 14.81 13.23
CA GLY A 118 -20.17 13.83 14.26
C GLY A 118 -18.81 14.07 14.95
N VAL A 119 -18.60 13.44 16.11
CA VAL A 119 -17.32 13.47 16.84
C VAL A 119 -16.16 12.82 16.07
N ALA A 120 -16.46 12.08 14.99
CA ALA A 120 -15.47 11.45 14.14
C ALA A 120 -14.94 12.43 13.07
N GLN A 121 -13.62 12.49 12.93
CA GLN A 121 -12.96 13.23 11.83
C GLN A 121 -13.35 12.74 10.42
N ALA A 122 -13.87 11.51 10.30
CA ALA A 122 -14.31 10.94 9.04
C ALA A 122 -15.54 10.05 9.28
N PHE A 123 -16.59 10.27 8.50
CA PHE A 123 -17.89 9.62 8.66
C PHE A 123 -18.64 9.61 7.32
N TYR A 124 -19.82 8.98 7.31
CA TYR A 124 -20.74 9.08 6.19
C TYR A 124 -22.16 9.30 6.65
N GLU A 125 -22.91 10.02 5.83
CA GLU A 125 -24.36 10.13 5.91
C GLU A 125 -25.00 9.25 4.84
N LEU A 126 -26.20 8.76 5.11
CA LEU A 126 -27.01 7.96 4.19
C LEU A 126 -28.39 8.60 4.07
N ASP A 127 -28.76 8.96 2.84
CA ASP A 127 -30.13 9.26 2.45
C ASP A 127 -30.73 7.99 1.81
N PRO A 128 -31.65 7.29 2.51
CA PRO A 128 -32.26 6.06 1.98
C PRO A 128 -33.32 6.34 0.90
N GLU A 129 -33.93 7.53 0.86
CA GLU A 129 -34.98 7.90 -0.10
C GLU A 129 -34.36 8.28 -1.44
N ALA A 130 -33.37 9.18 -1.43
CA ALA A 130 -32.60 9.54 -2.62
C ALA A 130 -31.59 8.44 -3.04
N ARG A 131 -31.39 7.42 -2.18
CA ARG A 131 -30.33 6.40 -2.29
C ARG A 131 -28.95 7.03 -2.51
N THR A 132 -28.59 8.00 -1.68
CA THR A 132 -27.27 8.65 -1.75
C THR A 132 -26.48 8.46 -0.46
N VAL A 133 -25.15 8.42 -0.60
CA VAL A 133 -24.20 8.41 0.51
C VAL A 133 -23.31 9.63 0.38
N ARG A 134 -23.22 10.44 1.44
CA ARG A 134 -22.27 11.55 1.52
C ARG A 134 -21.10 11.16 2.42
N LEU A 135 -19.92 11.01 1.84
CA LEU A 135 -18.66 10.75 2.54
C LEU A 135 -18.02 12.08 2.94
N ILE A 136 -17.59 12.22 4.20
CA ILE A 136 -17.01 13.44 4.76
C ILE A 136 -15.75 13.08 5.55
N ALA A 137 -14.66 13.81 5.33
CA ALA A 137 -13.46 13.75 6.17
C ALA A 137 -12.92 15.16 6.43
N ASN A 138 -12.95 15.57 7.70
CA ASN A 138 -12.55 16.89 8.18
C ASN A 138 -11.18 16.77 8.87
N PRO A 139 -10.11 17.39 8.34
CA PRO A 139 -8.86 17.52 9.09
C PRO A 139 -9.13 18.39 10.32
N GLY A 140 -8.63 17.96 11.48
CA GLY A 140 -8.74 18.72 12.72
C GLY A 140 -7.77 19.91 12.71
N ALA A 141 -8.26 21.08 13.11
CA ALA A 141 -7.41 22.23 13.40
C ALA A 141 -6.76 22.03 14.78
N TRP A 142 -5.44 21.86 14.81
CA TRP A 142 -4.69 21.41 15.99
C TRP A 142 -3.74 22.46 16.55
N THR A 143 -3.64 23.64 15.94
CA THR A 143 -2.76 24.74 16.37
C THR A 143 -2.91 25.06 17.87
N ALA A 144 -4.12 24.95 18.42
CA ALA A 144 -4.44 25.23 19.82
C ALA A 144 -4.15 24.09 20.81
N LEU A 145 -3.71 22.90 20.36
CA LEU A 145 -3.36 21.82 21.28
C LEU A 145 -2.07 22.17 22.06
N PRO A 146 -1.93 21.78 23.34
CA PRO A 146 -0.72 22.00 24.13
C PRO A 146 0.58 21.56 23.44
N LEU A 147 0.52 20.42 22.73
CA LEU A 147 1.58 19.89 21.86
C LEU A 147 2.20 20.91 20.89
N PHE A 148 1.43 21.89 20.42
CA PHE A 148 1.88 22.96 19.53
C PHE A 148 2.10 24.28 20.28
N GLN A 149 1.24 24.63 21.23
CA GLN A 149 1.30 25.91 21.97
C GLN A 149 2.45 25.98 22.99
N GLU A 150 2.75 24.89 23.68
CA GLU A 150 3.79 24.83 24.72
C GLU A 150 5.19 24.53 24.15
N ALA A 151 5.30 24.34 22.84
CA ALA A 151 6.56 24.04 22.20
C ALA A 151 7.45 25.30 22.06
N PRO A 152 8.79 25.18 22.19
CA PRO A 152 9.70 26.32 22.03
C PRO A 152 9.59 27.06 20.69
N ASP A 153 9.14 26.37 19.65
CA ASP A 153 8.98 26.89 18.29
C ASP A 153 7.52 27.26 17.94
N ALA A 154 6.60 27.29 18.91
CA ALA A 154 5.17 27.59 18.71
C ALA A 154 4.92 28.83 17.82
N LYS A 155 5.70 29.90 18.03
CA LYS A 155 5.59 31.16 17.25
C LYS A 155 5.92 31.04 15.76
N THR A 156 6.57 29.95 15.35
CA THR A 156 6.91 29.70 13.93
C THR A 156 5.82 28.93 13.18
N ILE A 157 4.96 28.20 13.91
CA ILE A 157 3.87 27.39 13.35
C ILE A 157 2.60 28.23 13.38
N GLU A 158 2.19 28.76 12.22
CA GLU A 158 0.95 29.55 12.11
C GLU A 158 -0.29 28.65 12.12
N ALA A 159 -0.20 27.46 11.53
CA ALA A 159 -1.26 26.46 11.58
C ALA A 159 -0.73 25.02 11.62
N ALA A 160 -1.47 24.15 12.30
CA ALA A 160 -1.35 22.70 12.18
C ALA A 160 -2.74 22.11 11.87
N GLU A 161 -2.87 21.42 10.74
CA GLU A 161 -4.11 20.73 10.33
C GLU A 161 -3.79 19.23 10.12
N GLY A 162 -4.65 18.32 10.60
CA GLY A 162 -4.26 16.92 10.65
C GLY A 162 -5.36 15.87 10.83
N PHE A 163 -4.95 14.60 10.73
CA PHE A 163 -5.81 13.43 10.96
C PHE A 163 -5.23 12.55 12.06
N TRP A 164 -6.06 12.22 13.05
CA TRP A 164 -5.75 11.23 14.06
C TRP A 164 -5.71 9.83 13.43
N ILE A 165 -4.80 8.97 13.86
CA ILE A 165 -4.78 7.57 13.44
C ILE A 165 -5.76 6.80 14.35
N PRO A 166 -6.93 6.35 13.86
CA PRO A 166 -7.89 5.61 14.68
C PRO A 166 -7.28 4.28 15.14
N ARG A 167 -7.55 3.90 16.39
CA ARG A 167 -7.05 2.67 17.02
C ARG A 167 -5.52 2.48 16.86
N PRO A 168 -4.67 3.37 17.41
CA PRO A 168 -3.21 3.31 17.24
C PRO A 168 -2.52 2.13 17.97
N TRP A 169 -3.29 1.22 18.55
CA TRP A 169 -2.85 -0.09 19.04
C TRP A 169 -3.06 -1.22 18.01
N SER A 170 -3.70 -0.95 16.87
CA SER A 170 -4.05 -1.95 15.86
C SER A 170 -3.41 -1.64 14.51
N HIS A 171 -2.85 -2.67 13.87
CA HIS A 171 -2.27 -2.59 12.52
C HIS A 171 -3.35 -2.73 11.41
N ALA A 172 -4.63 -2.90 11.77
CA ALA A 172 -5.71 -3.09 10.81
C ALA A 172 -6.14 -1.79 10.12
N GLU A 173 -6.21 -1.85 8.78
CA GLU A 173 -6.63 -0.76 7.88
C GLU A 173 -8.10 -0.88 7.42
N GLY A 174 -8.84 -1.84 7.96
CA GLY A 174 -10.28 -2.03 7.73
C GLY A 174 -11.09 -1.77 8.99
N CYS A 175 -12.41 -1.66 8.84
CA CYS A 175 -13.30 -1.75 9.99
C CYS A 175 -13.15 -3.12 10.67
N PRO A 176 -13.21 -3.17 12.02
CA PRO A 176 -13.17 -4.43 12.74
C PRO A 176 -14.38 -5.29 12.34
N PRO A 177 -14.29 -6.63 12.43
CA PRO A 177 -15.49 -7.45 12.33
C PRO A 177 -16.47 -7.06 13.45
N GLU A 178 -17.77 -7.13 13.17
CA GLU A 178 -18.80 -7.01 14.20
C GLU A 178 -18.55 -8.06 15.29
N ARG A 179 -18.78 -7.66 16.54
CA ARG A 179 -18.65 -8.53 17.71
C ARG A 179 -19.90 -8.38 18.56
N SER A 180 -20.57 -9.50 18.83
CA SER A 180 -21.58 -9.53 19.89
C SER A 180 -20.87 -9.43 21.23
N LEU A 181 -20.88 -8.23 21.81
CA LEU A 181 -20.35 -7.95 23.14
C LEU A 181 -21.50 -7.88 24.13
N ALA A 182 -21.29 -8.38 25.35
CA ALA A 182 -22.22 -8.13 26.44
C ALA A 182 -22.30 -6.63 26.72
N VAL A 183 -23.50 -6.07 26.81
CA VAL A 183 -23.71 -4.65 27.13
C VAL A 183 -23.24 -4.40 28.57
N PRO A 184 -22.22 -3.56 28.80
CA PRO A 184 -21.74 -3.28 30.15
C PRO A 184 -22.75 -2.39 30.89
N ALA A 185 -22.95 -2.63 32.19
CA ALA A 185 -23.82 -1.80 33.03
C ALA A 185 -23.32 -0.34 33.15
N ALA A 186 -22.02 -0.12 33.00
CA ALA A 186 -21.40 1.19 32.85
C ALA A 186 -20.43 1.14 31.65
N PRO A 187 -20.76 1.75 30.49
CA PRO A 187 -19.86 1.75 29.34
C PRO A 187 -18.64 2.63 29.61
N THR A 188 -17.45 2.07 29.43
CA THR A 188 -16.20 2.85 29.44
C THR A 188 -16.16 3.78 28.22
N PRO A 189 -15.78 5.06 28.36
CA PRO A 189 -15.58 5.95 27.21
C PRO A 189 -14.57 5.39 26.20
N ALA A 190 -14.74 5.76 24.93
CA ALA A 190 -13.76 5.42 23.90
C ALA A 190 -12.40 6.08 24.23
N ALA A 191 -11.31 5.35 24.00
CA ALA A 191 -9.96 5.85 24.28
C ALA A 191 -9.62 7.06 23.41
N SER A 192 -9.11 8.13 24.04
CA SER A 192 -8.72 9.37 23.37
C SER A 192 -7.67 9.15 22.26
N PRO A 193 -7.65 10.00 21.21
CA PRO A 193 -6.58 9.98 20.23
C PRO A 193 -5.20 10.17 20.86
N THR A 194 -4.22 9.39 20.39
CA THR A 194 -2.84 9.39 20.92
C THR A 194 -1.76 9.37 19.85
N LEU A 195 -2.15 9.29 18.56
CA LEU A 195 -1.23 9.34 17.44
C LEU A 195 -1.90 10.03 16.25
N GLY A 196 -1.25 11.03 15.65
CA GLY A 196 -1.78 11.77 14.51
C GLY A 196 -0.73 12.13 13.45
N LEU A 197 -1.21 12.65 12.33
CA LEU A 197 -0.44 13.22 11.23
C LEU A 197 -0.87 14.69 11.08
N ALA A 198 0.05 15.63 11.16
CA ALA A 198 -0.21 17.05 10.94
C ALA A 198 0.61 17.59 9.77
N GLN A 199 -0.08 18.27 8.87
CA GLN A 199 0.54 19.22 7.97
C GLN A 199 0.77 20.52 8.73
N LEU A 200 2.03 20.95 8.76
CA LEU A 200 2.43 22.19 9.39
C LEU A 200 2.44 23.29 8.33
N PHE A 201 2.01 24.48 8.72
CA PHE A 201 2.14 25.69 7.92
C PHE A 201 2.83 26.74 8.78
N LEU A 202 4.02 27.14 8.35
CA LEU A 202 4.81 28.16 9.00
C LEU A 202 4.30 29.56 8.63
N ALA A 203 4.74 30.58 9.37
CA ALA A 203 4.31 31.97 9.16
C ALA A 203 4.63 32.53 7.76
N GLU A 204 5.73 32.05 7.17
CA GLU A 204 6.21 32.44 5.83
C GLU A 204 5.65 31.56 4.70
N ASP A 205 4.93 30.47 5.02
CA ASP A 205 4.43 29.52 4.02
C ASP A 205 3.20 30.06 3.28
N SER A 206 3.03 29.58 2.04
CA SER A 206 1.81 29.82 1.28
C SER A 206 0.57 29.31 2.02
N ARG A 207 -0.41 30.20 2.22
CA ARG A 207 -1.71 29.85 2.83
C ARG A 207 -2.63 29.08 1.87
N VAL A 208 -2.25 28.90 0.60
CA VAL A 208 -3.10 28.27 -0.44
C VAL A 208 -3.41 26.80 -0.16
N ALA A 209 -2.43 26.03 0.32
CA ALA A 209 -2.59 24.61 0.66
C ALA A 209 -3.36 24.38 1.98
N ARG A 210 -3.67 25.44 2.74
CA ARG A 210 -4.46 25.31 3.98
C ARG A 210 -5.91 25.04 3.64
N ARG A 211 -6.48 24.02 4.27
CA ARG A 211 -7.92 23.74 4.09
C ARG A 211 -8.77 24.62 4.99
N SER A 212 -8.23 25.14 6.09
CA SER A 212 -8.93 26.02 7.03
C SER A 212 -10.25 25.37 7.49
N ALA A 213 -10.12 24.12 7.94
CA ALA A 213 -11.22 23.22 8.33
C ALA A 213 -12.22 22.84 7.20
N ARG A 214 -11.98 23.16 5.92
CA ARG A 214 -12.80 22.64 4.82
C ARG A 214 -12.56 21.13 4.63
N GLY A 215 -13.61 20.34 4.84
CA GLY A 215 -13.59 18.90 4.65
C GLY A 215 -13.25 18.45 3.23
N TYR A 216 -12.94 17.16 3.10
CA TYR A 216 -13.01 16.39 1.87
C TYR A 216 -14.39 15.75 1.79
N GLU A 217 -15.19 16.09 0.77
CA GLU A 217 -16.58 15.68 0.67
C GLU A 217 -16.90 15.04 -0.69
N LYS A 218 -17.62 13.91 -0.66
CA LYS A 218 -18.12 13.25 -1.87
C LYS A 218 -19.51 12.68 -1.65
N THR A 219 -20.48 13.17 -2.42
CA THR A 219 -21.77 12.48 -2.58
C THR A 219 -21.68 11.41 -3.67
N LEU A 220 -22.19 10.23 -3.38
CA LEU A 220 -22.28 9.06 -4.23
C LEU A 220 -23.76 8.67 -4.38
N LYS A 221 -24.17 8.27 -5.59
CA LYS A 221 -25.47 7.64 -5.82
C LYS A 221 -25.31 6.12 -5.77
N LEU A 222 -26.12 5.44 -4.97
CA LEU A 222 -26.12 3.99 -4.90
C LEU A 222 -26.91 3.40 -6.08
N ALA A 223 -26.43 2.29 -6.64
CA ALA A 223 -27.21 1.48 -7.57
C ALA A 223 -28.48 0.94 -6.88
N GLN A 224 -29.48 0.52 -7.64
CA GLN A 224 -30.81 0.15 -7.11
C GLN A 224 -30.78 -1.14 -6.27
N ASP A 225 -29.87 -2.04 -6.61
CA ASP A 225 -29.59 -3.34 -5.99
C ASP A 225 -28.47 -3.29 -4.93
N ALA A 226 -27.63 -2.24 -4.95
CA ALA A 226 -26.54 -2.08 -3.97
C ALA A 226 -27.07 -2.01 -2.52
N PRO A 227 -26.34 -2.58 -1.55
CA PRO A 227 -26.69 -2.46 -0.14
C PRO A 227 -26.61 -1.00 0.32
N LEU A 228 -27.57 -0.58 1.15
CA LEU A 228 -27.62 0.79 1.69
C LEU A 228 -26.51 1.08 2.72
N ARG A 229 -25.88 0.03 3.28
CA ARG A 229 -24.76 0.14 4.23
C ARG A 229 -23.60 -0.75 3.77
N PRO A 230 -22.36 -0.25 3.73
CA PRO A 230 -21.18 -1.07 3.42
C PRO A 230 -20.88 -2.04 4.56
N THR A 231 -20.42 -3.25 4.26
CA THR A 231 -20.12 -4.27 5.28
C THR A 231 -18.77 -4.02 5.96
N ARG A 232 -17.79 -3.47 5.22
CA ARG A 232 -16.46 -3.14 5.75
C ARG A 232 -16.23 -1.63 5.94
N GLY A 233 -17.29 -0.82 5.91
CA GLY A 233 -17.20 0.64 6.01
C GLY A 233 -16.52 1.27 4.79
N TYR A 234 -15.80 2.36 5.03
CA TYR A 234 -14.99 3.08 4.04
C TYR A 234 -13.56 3.24 4.55
N ARG A 235 -12.64 3.62 3.66
CA ARG A 235 -11.26 3.98 4.02
C ARG A 235 -10.95 5.40 3.53
N LEU A 236 -10.42 6.22 4.43
CA LEU A 236 -9.75 7.47 4.10
C LEU A 236 -8.29 7.11 3.81
N VAL A 237 -7.86 7.25 2.57
CA VAL A 237 -6.47 7.05 2.16
C VAL A 237 -5.72 8.37 2.35
N LEU A 238 -4.59 8.30 3.03
CA LEU A 238 -3.65 9.41 3.20
C LEU A 238 -2.29 8.95 2.68
N GLU A 239 -1.78 9.65 1.68
CA GLU A 239 -0.42 9.46 1.16
C GLU A 239 0.30 10.80 1.12
N GLY A 240 1.62 10.74 1.26
CA GLY A 240 2.45 11.93 1.23
C GLY A 240 3.85 11.66 1.73
N ARG A 241 4.49 12.68 2.31
CA ARG A 241 5.86 12.62 2.82
C ARG A 241 5.96 13.06 4.27
N PHE A 242 6.84 12.43 5.03
CA PHE A 242 7.22 12.95 6.34
C PHE A 242 8.09 14.19 6.23
N GLY A 243 7.65 15.26 6.88
CA GLY A 243 8.44 16.45 7.08
C GLY A 243 9.24 16.40 8.39
N THR A 244 9.62 17.59 8.84
CA THR A 244 10.18 17.83 10.16
C THR A 244 9.53 19.05 10.78
N PHE A 245 9.33 19.02 12.09
CA PHE A 245 9.10 20.20 12.89
C PHE A 245 10.33 21.13 12.83
N PRO A 246 10.20 22.43 13.19
CA PRO A 246 11.34 23.37 13.23
C PRO A 246 12.52 22.90 14.09
N ASN A 247 12.27 22.12 15.14
CA ASN A 247 13.30 21.44 15.95
C ASN A 247 13.99 20.22 15.28
N GLY A 248 13.74 19.96 13.99
CA GLY A 248 14.34 18.88 13.20
C GLY A 248 13.77 17.48 13.45
N ARG A 249 12.84 17.30 14.39
CA ARG A 249 12.19 16.00 14.63
C ARG A 249 11.08 15.75 13.61
N THR A 250 10.87 14.50 13.22
CA THR A 250 9.69 14.10 12.43
C THR A 250 8.46 13.87 13.30
N ALA A 251 8.63 13.54 14.59
CA ALA A 251 7.57 13.39 15.57
C ALA A 251 7.75 14.34 16.76
N ARG A 252 6.63 14.92 17.21
CA ARG A 252 6.49 15.66 18.47
C ARG A 252 5.53 14.89 19.37
N CYS A 253 5.82 14.82 20.65
CA CYS A 253 4.95 14.20 21.64
C CYS A 253 4.74 15.15 22.83
N TRP A 254 3.63 14.97 23.54
CA TRP A 254 3.26 15.72 24.74
C TRP A 254 2.38 14.84 25.64
N SER A 255 2.44 15.07 26.96
CA SER A 255 1.53 14.49 27.95
C SER A 255 1.32 15.48 29.09
N GLU A 256 0.14 15.43 29.72
CA GLU A 256 -0.22 16.29 30.85
C GLU A 256 0.61 15.98 32.12
N SER A 257 1.00 14.72 32.31
CA SER A 257 1.94 14.29 33.34
C SER A 257 2.72 13.05 32.88
N ALA A 258 3.66 12.57 33.70
CA ALA A 258 4.40 11.33 33.45
C ALA A 258 3.50 10.07 33.44
N ASP A 259 2.38 10.09 34.18
CA ASP A 259 1.43 8.98 34.27
C ASP A 259 0.47 8.93 33.06
N HIS A 260 0.39 10.02 32.29
CA HIS A 260 -0.40 10.08 31.07
C HIS A 260 0.37 9.55 29.87
N ARG A 261 -0.23 8.60 29.13
CA ARG A 261 0.35 8.10 27.88
C ARG A 261 0.52 9.26 26.88
N PRO A 262 1.73 9.48 26.33
CA PRO A 262 1.97 10.59 25.40
C PRO A 262 1.08 10.55 24.16
N VAL A 263 0.61 11.73 23.76
CA VAL A 263 0.01 12.00 22.46
C VAL A 263 1.13 12.42 21.52
N CYS A 264 1.33 11.69 20.43
CA CYS A 264 2.36 11.98 19.43
C CYS A 264 1.74 12.41 18.09
N VAL A 265 2.39 13.33 17.38
CA VAL A 265 2.01 13.76 16.04
C VAL A 265 3.24 13.80 15.14
N TYR A 266 3.10 13.27 13.93
CA TYR A 266 4.09 13.39 12.87
C TYR A 266 3.89 14.66 12.05
N ALA A 267 4.98 15.34 11.71
CA ALA A 267 4.99 16.37 10.67
C ALA A 267 4.96 15.69 9.29
N VAL A 268 4.01 16.08 8.43
CA VAL A 268 3.84 15.53 7.07
C VAL A 268 3.51 16.62 6.05
N THR A 269 3.71 16.32 4.76
CA THR A 269 2.90 16.87 3.66
C THR A 269 1.93 15.78 3.21
N PHE A 270 0.70 16.16 2.88
CA PHE A 270 -0.22 15.25 2.17
C PHE A 270 -0.08 15.52 0.68
N ASP A 271 0.25 14.47 -0.09
CA ASP A 271 0.37 14.55 -1.55
C ASP A 271 -0.91 13.98 -2.22
N ARG A 272 -1.67 13.16 -1.48
CA ARG A 272 -2.96 12.60 -1.90
C ARG A 272 -3.86 12.30 -0.72
N VAL A 273 -5.13 12.69 -0.85
CA VAL A 273 -6.22 12.23 0.01
C VAL A 273 -7.28 11.57 -0.86
N ALA A 274 -7.82 10.42 -0.44
CA ALA A 274 -8.82 9.71 -1.21
C ALA A 274 -9.84 8.95 -0.34
N PHE A 275 -10.99 8.63 -0.93
CA PHE A 275 -11.95 7.68 -0.36
C PHE A 275 -11.91 6.37 -1.16
N GLU A 276 -11.74 5.25 -0.46
CA GLU A 276 -11.91 3.89 -0.99
C GLU A 276 -13.10 3.21 -0.31
N ALA A 277 -13.78 2.32 -1.04
CA ALA A 277 -14.76 1.41 -0.45
C ALA A 277 -14.06 0.37 0.44
N GLY A 278 -14.67 0.05 1.59
CA GLY A 278 -14.11 -0.91 2.54
C GLY A 278 -14.08 -2.35 2.01
N ASP A 279 -15.04 -2.71 1.16
CA ASP A 279 -15.28 -4.10 0.73
C ASP A 279 -14.31 -4.56 -0.36
N ASP A 280 -14.13 -3.75 -1.42
CA ASP A 280 -13.33 -4.07 -2.62
C ASP A 280 -12.06 -3.18 -2.78
N GLY A 281 -11.90 -2.13 -1.98
CA GLY A 281 -10.81 -1.16 -2.11
C GLY A 281 -10.95 -0.19 -3.29
N ARG A 282 -12.12 -0.17 -3.95
CA ARG A 282 -12.36 0.66 -5.14
C ARG A 282 -12.37 2.15 -4.78
N LEU A 283 -11.68 2.95 -5.60
CA LEU A 283 -11.63 4.41 -5.48
C LEU A 283 -13.01 5.04 -5.70
N LEU A 284 -13.39 5.96 -4.80
CA LEU A 284 -14.69 6.67 -4.79
C LEU A 284 -14.53 8.18 -5.03
N ALA A 285 -13.44 8.75 -4.52
CA ALA A 285 -13.01 10.13 -4.75
C ALA A 285 -11.51 10.28 -4.47
N GLU A 286 -10.88 11.29 -5.06
CA GLU A 286 -9.47 11.61 -4.89
C GLU A 286 -9.27 13.13 -4.95
N TRP A 287 -8.33 13.62 -4.14
CA TRP A 287 -7.81 14.97 -4.11
C TRP A 287 -6.28 14.91 -4.08
N ARG A 288 -5.64 15.84 -4.79
CA ARG A 288 -4.19 15.99 -4.88
C ARG A 288 -3.85 17.48 -4.86
N ASP A 289 -2.67 17.78 -4.33
CA ASP A 289 -2.04 19.09 -4.37
C ASP A 289 -0.93 19.12 -5.45
#